data_AF-A0A6G6X247-F1
#
_entry.id   AF-A0A6G6X247-F1
#
_cell.length_a   1.000
_cell.length_b   1.000
_cell.length_c   1.000
_cell.angle_alpha   90.00
_cell.angle_beta   90.00
_cell.angle_gamma   90.00
#
_symmetry.space_group_name_H-M   'P 1'
#
loop_
_entity.id
_entity.type
_entity.pdbx_description
1 polymer ?
#
loop_
_entity_poly.entity_id
_entity_poly.type
_entity_poly.pdbx_seq_one_letter_code
_entity_poly.pdbx_strand_id
1 'polypeptide(L)'
;MRSLAQLQASMTQALLDGSSVDIQSEFTAAHADPARRYAIYRNNMVLSLTAHLRTVFPVTARLGDERFFAYAAHQFILRAPPRQARLATYGDRFPQFLSRFPACRHAPILAEMASLEWAIHSTLISTQLPFLKIAEMAETSTLDLQPSLRLVVSRWPLLGLWAHRSETPQTLPRRTTRIATIRHDDDIRFFELTPARFAFWRSLVRCRCIETAAARALARDSGFDLTGEILFLLRNQLVIRADAHKPLKGQVS
;
A
#
# COMPACT_ATOMS: atom_id res chain seq x y z
N MET A 1 15.01 -30.81 -23.75
CA MET A 1 14.00 -29.77 -24.10
C MET A 1 13.38 -29.27 -22.81
N ARG A 2 13.32 -27.95 -22.60
CA ARG A 2 12.61 -27.36 -21.45
C ARG A 2 11.10 -27.57 -21.63
N SER A 3 10.38 -27.87 -20.56
CA SER A 3 8.92 -27.98 -20.60
C SER A 3 8.28 -26.59 -20.77
N LEU A 4 7.03 -26.54 -21.24
CA LEU A 4 6.28 -25.28 -21.43
C LEU A 4 6.27 -24.41 -20.17
N ALA A 5 6.10 -25.04 -19.00
CA ALA A 5 6.13 -24.35 -17.70
C ALA A 5 7.51 -23.78 -17.36
N GLN A 6 8.60 -24.49 -17.73
CA GLN A 6 9.97 -24.02 -17.54
C GLN A 6 10.31 -22.87 -18.50
N LEU A 7 9.79 -22.91 -19.73
CA LEU A 7 9.92 -21.83 -20.71
C LEU A 7 9.13 -20.58 -20.26
N GLN A 8 7.90 -20.77 -19.78
CA GLN A 8 7.05 -19.70 -19.23
C GLN A 8 7.68 -19.05 -17.98
N ALA A 9 8.25 -19.85 -17.07
CA ALA A 9 8.94 -19.35 -15.89
C ALA A 9 10.23 -18.60 -16.27
N SER A 10 11.04 -19.14 -17.17
CA SER A 10 12.28 -18.50 -17.64
C SER A 10 12.02 -17.21 -18.41
N MET A 11 10.97 -17.15 -19.25
CA MET A 11 10.54 -15.92 -19.92
C MET A 11 10.03 -14.89 -18.92
N THR A 12 9.18 -15.30 -17.97
CA THR A 12 8.68 -14.42 -16.91
C THR A 12 9.85 -13.80 -16.15
N GLN A 13 10.86 -14.59 -15.77
CA GLN A 13 12.03 -14.12 -15.05
C GLN A 13 12.90 -13.16 -15.87
N ALA A 14 13.16 -13.47 -17.15
CA ALA A 14 13.85 -12.58 -18.10
C ALA A 14 13.17 -11.20 -18.24
N LEU A 15 11.84 -11.21 -18.24
CA LEU A 15 11.01 -10.02 -18.37
C LEU A 15 11.00 -9.15 -17.10
N LEU A 16 11.13 -9.77 -15.93
CA LEU A 16 11.22 -9.07 -14.64
C LEU A 16 12.62 -8.47 -14.42
N ASP A 17 13.67 -9.11 -14.95
CA ASP A 17 15.07 -8.69 -14.79
C ASP A 17 15.55 -7.66 -15.84
N GLY A 18 14.74 -7.40 -16.87
CA GLY A 18 15.07 -6.42 -17.93
C GLY A 18 16.21 -6.85 -18.85
N SER A 19 16.69 -8.09 -18.72
CA SER A 19 17.70 -8.70 -19.58
C SER A 19 17.03 -9.28 -20.83
N SER A 20 17.60 -8.99 -22.00
CA SER A 20 17.29 -9.74 -23.22
C SER A 20 17.86 -11.14 -23.04
N VAL A 21 17.05 -12.10 -22.57
CA VAL A 21 17.44 -13.51 -22.69
C VAL A 21 17.60 -13.79 -24.17
N ASP A 22 18.70 -14.42 -24.53
CA ASP A 22 18.96 -14.89 -25.89
C ASP A 22 18.04 -16.10 -26.15
N ILE A 23 16.75 -15.82 -26.35
CA ILE A 23 15.70 -16.82 -26.61
C ILE A 23 15.68 -17.24 -28.09
N GLN A 24 16.64 -16.73 -28.88
CA GLN A 24 16.83 -17.03 -30.30
C GLN A 24 16.90 -18.55 -30.55
N SER A 25 17.56 -19.30 -29.66
CA SER A 25 17.76 -20.75 -29.82
C SER A 25 16.57 -21.61 -29.41
N GLU A 26 15.55 -21.06 -28.74
CA GLU A 26 14.42 -21.84 -28.19
C GLU A 26 13.08 -21.64 -28.94
N PHE A 27 12.98 -20.64 -29.82
CA PHE A 27 11.79 -20.39 -30.64
C PHE A 27 11.92 -20.96 -32.06
N THR A 28 11.85 -22.28 -32.20
CA THR A 28 11.66 -22.96 -33.49
C THR A 28 10.18 -22.94 -33.91
N ALA A 29 9.60 -21.74 -34.07
CA ALA A 29 8.26 -21.60 -34.64
C ALA A 29 8.33 -20.69 -35.87
N ALA A 30 8.27 -21.31 -37.05
CA ALA A 30 8.19 -20.64 -38.34
C ALA A 30 7.08 -19.57 -38.34
N HIS A 31 7.41 -18.39 -38.87
CA HIS A 31 6.52 -17.26 -39.23
C HIS A 31 6.28 -16.11 -38.25
N ALA A 32 6.97 -16.00 -37.11
CA ALA A 32 7.00 -14.72 -36.38
C ALA A 32 8.32 -14.48 -35.65
N ASP A 33 8.99 -13.40 -36.05
CA ASP A 33 10.23 -12.88 -35.46
C ASP A 33 10.14 -12.87 -33.92
N PRO A 34 11.00 -13.63 -33.22
CA PRO A 34 11.05 -13.67 -31.75
C PRO A 34 11.14 -12.28 -31.10
N ALA A 35 11.85 -11.34 -31.73
CA ALA A 35 11.94 -9.96 -31.24
C ALA A 35 10.57 -9.24 -31.29
N ARG A 36 9.80 -9.47 -32.36
CA ARG A 36 8.43 -8.96 -32.52
C ARG A 36 7.47 -9.56 -31.49
N ARG A 37 7.58 -10.85 -31.18
CA ARG A 37 6.76 -11.49 -30.12
C ARG A 37 7.11 -10.97 -28.73
N TYR A 38 8.40 -10.78 -28.44
CA TYR A 38 8.87 -10.19 -27.19
C TYR A 38 8.36 -8.76 -27.00
N ALA A 39 8.42 -7.94 -28.06
CA ALA A 39 7.88 -6.57 -28.04
C ALA A 39 6.36 -6.55 -27.77
N ILE A 40 5.59 -7.42 -28.41
CA ILE A 40 4.14 -7.55 -28.17
C ILE A 40 3.86 -7.93 -26.71
N TYR A 41 4.60 -8.89 -26.15
CA TYR A 41 4.43 -9.29 -24.76
C TYR A 41 4.76 -8.15 -23.79
N ARG A 42 5.88 -7.45 -23.99
CA ARG A 42 6.26 -6.29 -23.17
C ARG A 42 5.20 -5.20 -23.22
N ASN A 43 4.66 -4.92 -24.40
CA ASN A 43 3.57 -3.95 -24.57
C ASN A 43 2.31 -4.38 -23.81
N ASN A 44 1.90 -5.64 -23.93
CA ASN A 44 0.74 -6.18 -23.20
C ASN A 44 0.93 -6.14 -21.68
N MET A 45 2.15 -6.41 -21.20
CA MET A 45 2.50 -6.29 -19.79
C MET A 45 2.35 -4.83 -19.31
N VAL A 46 2.93 -3.87 -20.03
CA VAL A 46 2.85 -2.45 -19.69
C VAL A 46 1.40 -1.96 -19.70
N LEU A 47 0.59 -2.37 -20.69
CA LEU A 47 -0.84 -2.05 -20.74
C LEU A 47 -1.59 -2.62 -19.53
N SER A 48 -1.37 -3.90 -19.20
CA SER A 48 -2.04 -4.57 -18.07
C SER A 48 -1.64 -3.95 -16.72
N LEU A 49 -0.36 -3.63 -16.55
CA LEU A 49 0.14 -2.98 -15.33
C LEU A 49 -0.36 -1.54 -15.21
N THR A 50 -0.47 -0.80 -16.32
CA THR A 50 -1.05 0.55 -16.32
C THR A 50 -2.54 0.49 -15.93
N ALA A 51 -3.28 -0.46 -16.49
CA ALA A 51 -4.68 -0.68 -16.12
C ALA A 51 -4.81 -1.04 -14.63
N HIS A 52 -3.95 -1.93 -14.12
CA HIS A 52 -3.91 -2.28 -12.71
C HIS A 52 -3.62 -1.05 -11.82
N LEU A 53 -2.58 -0.27 -12.12
CA LEU A 53 -2.28 0.96 -11.38
C LEU A 53 -3.47 1.92 -11.39
N ARG A 54 -4.19 2.05 -12.50
CA ARG A 54 -5.40 2.88 -12.56
C ARG A 54 -6.51 2.37 -11.64
N THR A 55 -6.67 1.05 -11.48
CA THR A 55 -7.63 0.49 -10.52
C THR A 55 -7.26 0.76 -9.07
N VAL A 56 -5.96 0.80 -8.76
CA VAL A 56 -5.43 1.06 -7.42
C VAL A 56 -5.42 2.56 -7.10
N PHE A 57 -5.20 3.41 -8.11
CA PHE A 57 -5.00 4.86 -7.97
C PHE A 57 -6.03 5.72 -8.76
N PRO A 58 -7.35 5.45 -8.65
CA PRO A 58 -8.36 6.09 -9.49
C PRO A 58 -8.46 7.61 -9.31
N VAL A 59 -8.32 8.11 -8.08
CA VAL A 59 -8.38 9.54 -7.78
C VAL A 59 -7.10 10.22 -8.18
N THR A 60 -5.94 9.59 -7.99
CA THR A 60 -4.67 10.10 -8.53
C THR A 60 -4.72 10.21 -10.06
N ALA A 61 -5.27 9.22 -10.76
CA ALA A 61 -5.44 9.26 -12.21
C ALA A 61 -6.32 10.44 -12.64
N ARG A 62 -7.45 10.64 -11.96
CA ARG A 62 -8.34 11.78 -12.20
C ARG A 62 -7.67 13.13 -11.95
N LEU A 63 -6.94 13.26 -10.83
CA LEU A 63 -6.25 14.51 -10.46
C LEU A 63 -5.12 14.88 -11.43
N GLY A 64 -4.44 13.87 -11.98
CA GLY A 64 -3.36 14.06 -12.93
C GLY A 64 -3.82 14.26 -14.36
N ASP A 65 -5.08 13.93 -14.67
CA ASP A 65 -5.58 13.56 -15.99
C ASP A 65 -5.10 12.19 -16.49
N GLU A 66 -5.91 11.57 -17.35
CA GLU A 66 -5.71 10.18 -17.82
C GLU A 66 -4.41 10.02 -18.64
N ARG A 67 -4.03 11.05 -19.42
CA ARG A 67 -2.86 10.99 -20.30
C ARG A 67 -1.58 11.10 -19.48
N PHE A 68 -1.56 12.03 -18.54
CA PHE A 68 -0.47 12.18 -17.59
C PHE A 68 -0.32 10.93 -16.73
N PHE A 69 -1.42 10.39 -16.21
CA PHE A 69 -1.37 9.17 -15.40
C PHE A 69 -0.79 8.00 -16.18
N ALA A 70 -1.25 7.77 -17.41
CA ALA A 70 -0.70 6.73 -18.28
C ALA A 70 0.80 6.92 -18.53
N TYR A 71 1.24 8.17 -18.77
CA TYR A 71 2.66 8.49 -18.92
C TYR A 71 3.47 8.21 -17.64
N ALA A 72 2.99 8.65 -16.48
CA ALA A 72 3.65 8.42 -15.19
C ALA A 72 3.70 6.93 -14.83
N ALA A 73 2.61 6.19 -15.05
CA ALA A 73 2.53 4.75 -14.87
C ALA A 73 3.52 4.01 -15.77
N HIS A 74 3.58 4.36 -17.06
CA HIS A 74 4.55 3.81 -18.00
C HIS A 74 6.01 4.02 -17.53
N GLN A 75 6.35 5.25 -17.12
CA GLN A 75 7.68 5.58 -16.58
C GLN A 75 7.99 4.80 -15.30
N PHE A 76 7.01 4.62 -14.42
CA PHE A 76 7.15 3.80 -13.22
C PHE A 76 7.41 2.34 -13.58
N ILE A 77 6.62 1.74 -14.47
CA ILE A 77 6.73 0.33 -14.88
C ILE A 77 8.12 0.04 -15.46
N LEU A 78 8.66 0.95 -16.27
CA LEU A 78 9.99 0.79 -16.84
C LEU A 78 11.12 0.83 -15.79
N ARG A 79 10.98 1.66 -14.75
CA ARG A 79 11.99 1.80 -13.68
C ARG A 79 11.83 0.79 -12.55
N ALA A 80 10.62 0.27 -12.39
CA ALA A 80 10.20 -0.60 -11.32
C ALA A 80 9.30 -1.71 -11.90
N PRO A 81 9.83 -2.60 -12.75
CA PRO A 81 9.06 -3.75 -13.20
C PRO A 81 8.66 -4.59 -11.97
N PRO A 82 7.55 -5.35 -12.05
CA PRO A 82 7.23 -6.31 -11.01
C PRO A 82 8.41 -7.25 -10.81
N ARG A 83 8.59 -7.78 -9.60
CA ARG A 83 9.60 -8.81 -9.30
C ARG A 83 8.98 -10.20 -9.12
N GLN A 84 7.66 -10.24 -8.98
CA GLN A 84 6.87 -11.43 -8.70
C GLN A 84 5.52 -11.28 -9.39
N ALA A 85 4.88 -12.40 -9.75
CA ALA A 85 3.54 -12.42 -10.38
C ALA A 85 2.39 -12.11 -9.39
N ARG A 86 2.63 -11.25 -8.38
CA ARG A 86 1.62 -10.82 -7.41
C ARG A 86 1.20 -9.38 -7.71
N LEU A 87 0.23 -9.25 -8.63
CA LEU A 87 -0.31 -7.94 -9.03
C LEU A 87 -0.89 -7.17 -7.86
N ALA A 88 -1.55 -7.84 -6.90
CA ALA A 88 -2.13 -7.18 -5.73
C ALA A 88 -1.12 -6.36 -4.91
N THR A 89 0.18 -6.68 -4.96
CA THR A 89 1.24 -5.93 -4.26
C THR A 89 1.98 -4.95 -5.16
N TYR A 90 1.66 -4.90 -6.46
CA TYR A 90 2.33 -4.06 -7.43
C TYR A 90 1.74 -2.65 -7.43
N GLY A 91 2.52 -1.67 -6.98
CA GLY A 91 2.07 -0.28 -6.83
C GLY A 91 2.59 0.39 -5.55
N ASP A 92 3.15 -0.40 -4.63
CA ASP A 92 3.74 0.05 -3.37
C ASP A 92 4.72 1.20 -3.48
N ARG A 93 5.54 1.19 -4.54
CA ARG A 93 6.54 2.22 -4.82
C ARG A 93 6.01 3.38 -5.65
N PHE A 94 4.79 3.30 -6.18
CA PHE A 94 4.23 4.32 -7.05
C PHE A 94 4.08 5.69 -6.36
N PRO A 95 3.59 5.79 -5.10
CA PRO A 95 3.52 7.09 -4.41
C PRO A 95 4.89 7.74 -4.22
N GLN A 96 5.90 6.94 -3.83
CA GLN A 96 7.27 7.43 -3.69
C GLN A 96 7.86 7.84 -5.04
N PHE A 97 7.58 7.08 -6.10
CA PHE A 97 7.96 7.45 -7.46
C PHE A 97 7.38 8.81 -7.85
N LEU A 98 6.07 9.04 -7.67
CA LEU A 98 5.42 10.32 -7.99
C LEU A 98 6.02 11.48 -7.18
N SER A 99 6.35 11.28 -5.89
CA SER A 99 6.97 12.34 -5.08
C SER A 99 8.32 12.82 -5.59
N ARG A 100 9.03 11.97 -6.36
CA ARG A 100 10.35 12.24 -6.95
C ARG A 100 10.26 12.49 -8.45
N PHE A 101 9.08 12.34 -9.06
CA PHE A 101 8.91 12.45 -10.48
C PHE A 101 8.91 13.94 -10.88
N PRO A 102 9.83 14.41 -11.74
CA PRO A 102 9.96 15.84 -12.04
C PRO A 102 8.66 16.49 -12.51
N ALA A 103 7.85 15.77 -13.28
CA ALA A 103 6.57 16.26 -13.78
C ALA A 103 5.52 16.48 -12.67
N CYS A 104 5.69 15.88 -11.49
CA CYS A 104 4.81 16.09 -10.32
C CYS A 104 5.29 17.23 -9.39
N ARG A 105 6.40 17.93 -9.69
CA ARG A 105 6.99 18.94 -8.80
C ARG A 105 5.99 20.03 -8.38
N HIS A 106 5.14 20.46 -9.30
CA HIS A 106 4.11 21.49 -9.07
C HIS A 106 2.77 20.91 -8.59
N ALA A 107 2.62 19.59 -8.55
CA ALA A 107 1.43 18.87 -8.12
C ALA A 107 1.74 17.80 -7.04
N PRO A 108 2.35 18.17 -5.90
CA PRO A 108 2.68 17.25 -4.81
C PRO A 108 1.47 16.48 -4.25
N ILE A 109 0.25 17.01 -4.44
CA ILE A 109 -1.00 16.35 -4.06
C ILE A 109 -1.18 14.99 -4.74
N LEU A 110 -0.63 14.78 -5.95
CA LEU A 110 -0.70 13.48 -6.66
C LEU A 110 0.00 12.38 -5.88
N ALA A 111 1.20 12.66 -5.36
CA ALA A 111 1.96 11.69 -4.58
C ALA A 111 1.31 11.41 -3.22
N GLU A 112 0.72 12.43 -2.60
CA GLU A 112 0.02 12.25 -1.31
C GLU A 112 -1.31 11.51 -1.49
N MET A 113 -2.07 11.78 -2.57
CA MET A 113 -3.27 11.01 -2.92
C MET A 113 -2.91 9.55 -3.21
N ALA A 114 -1.88 9.31 -4.02
CA ALA A 114 -1.41 7.95 -4.26
C ALA A 114 -0.99 7.25 -2.96
N SER A 115 -0.42 7.97 -1.99
CA SER A 115 -0.07 7.41 -0.68
C SER A 115 -1.32 6.98 0.10
N LEU A 116 -2.40 7.76 0.06
CA LEU A 116 -3.67 7.41 0.67
C LEU A 116 -4.32 6.21 -0.03
N GLU A 117 -4.40 6.23 -1.36
CA GLU A 117 -4.99 5.14 -2.15
C GLU A 117 -4.22 3.83 -1.96
N TRP A 118 -2.89 3.88 -1.92
CA TRP A 118 -2.08 2.70 -1.60
C TRP A 118 -2.30 2.20 -0.18
N ALA A 119 -2.49 3.10 0.80
CA ALA A 119 -2.80 2.70 2.16
C ALA A 119 -4.13 1.95 2.23
N ILE A 120 -5.17 2.47 1.57
CA ILE A 120 -6.49 1.84 1.44
C ILE A 120 -6.39 0.46 0.78
N HIS A 121 -5.73 0.37 -0.37
CA HIS A 121 -5.51 -0.89 -1.08
C HIS A 121 -4.73 -1.90 -0.23
N SER A 122 -3.64 -1.45 0.41
CA SER A 122 -2.82 -2.28 1.30
C SER A 122 -3.58 -2.78 2.53
N THR A 123 -4.51 -1.97 3.05
CA THR A 123 -5.38 -2.36 4.16
C THR A 123 -6.33 -3.48 3.74
N LEU A 124 -6.95 -3.39 2.55
CA LEU A 124 -7.87 -4.40 2.03
C LEU A 124 -7.20 -5.76 1.80
N ILE A 125 -6.00 -5.78 1.22
CA ILE A 125 -5.30 -7.03 0.90
C ILE A 125 -4.55 -7.63 2.10
N SER A 126 -4.55 -6.95 3.26
CA SER A 126 -3.87 -7.41 4.46
C SER A 126 -4.71 -8.47 5.19
N THR A 127 -4.00 -9.41 5.82
CA THR A 127 -4.59 -10.36 6.77
C THR A 127 -5.11 -9.61 8.00
N GLN A 128 -6.24 -10.06 8.53
CA GLN A 128 -6.78 -9.66 9.83
C GLN A 128 -6.41 -10.74 10.85
N LEU A 129 -5.80 -10.33 11.97
CA LEU A 129 -5.46 -11.25 13.06
C LEU A 129 -6.51 -11.16 14.17
N PRO A 130 -6.62 -12.19 15.04
CA PRO A 130 -7.52 -12.15 16.19
C PRO A 130 -7.25 -10.93 17.08
N PHE A 131 -8.31 -10.17 17.37
CA PHE A 131 -8.24 -8.98 18.22
C PHE A 131 -8.12 -9.35 19.70
N LEU A 132 -7.36 -8.54 20.45
CA LEU A 132 -7.26 -8.66 21.91
C LEU A 132 -8.52 -8.08 22.56
N LYS A 133 -9.20 -8.88 23.39
CA LYS A 133 -10.34 -8.38 24.17
C LYS A 133 -9.86 -7.62 25.41
N ILE A 134 -10.64 -6.63 25.86
CA ILE A 134 -10.32 -5.85 27.07
C ILE A 134 -10.14 -6.77 28.29
N ALA A 135 -11.00 -7.78 28.45
CA ALA A 135 -10.92 -8.74 29.56
C ALA A 135 -9.69 -9.65 29.51
N GLU A 136 -9.02 -9.74 28.36
CA GLU A 136 -7.80 -10.55 28.15
C GLU A 136 -6.52 -9.70 28.31
N MET A 137 -6.65 -8.39 28.56
CA MET A 137 -5.50 -7.50 28.74
C MET A 137 -4.81 -7.81 30.07
N ALA A 138 -3.60 -8.36 29.98
CA ALA A 138 -2.69 -8.48 31.11
C ALA A 138 -1.83 -7.20 31.24
N GLU A 139 -1.15 -7.05 32.38
CA GLU A 139 -0.10 -6.03 32.52
C GLU A 139 1.01 -6.31 31.48
N THR A 140 1.13 -5.42 30.49
CA THR A 140 2.10 -5.52 29.40
C THR A 140 2.70 -4.15 29.13
N SER A 141 3.99 -4.11 28.81
CA SER A 141 4.69 -2.92 28.32
C SER A 141 4.63 -2.79 26.79
N THR A 142 3.99 -3.73 26.10
CA THR A 142 3.91 -3.76 24.64
C THR A 142 2.50 -3.96 24.11
N LEU A 143 2.21 -3.32 22.97
CA LEU A 143 0.98 -3.50 22.20
C LEU A 143 1.32 -3.73 20.73
N ASP A 144 0.82 -4.83 20.19
CA ASP A 144 0.87 -5.11 18.77
C ASP A 144 -0.45 -4.67 18.11
N LEU A 145 -0.35 -3.89 17.04
CA LEU A 145 -1.50 -3.43 16.27
C LEU A 145 -1.77 -4.35 15.08
N GLN A 146 -3.01 -4.30 14.58
CA GLN A 146 -3.45 -5.06 13.42
C GLN A 146 -2.53 -4.85 12.20
N PRO A 147 -2.13 -5.91 11.48
CA PRO A 147 -1.26 -5.80 10.31
C PRO A 147 -1.85 -4.96 9.17
N SER A 148 -3.18 -4.80 9.14
CA SER A 148 -3.90 -3.99 8.14
C SER A 148 -3.83 -2.49 8.41
N LEU A 149 -3.37 -2.07 9.60
CA LEU A 149 -3.24 -0.67 9.97
C LEU A 149 -2.24 0.05 9.06
N ARG A 150 -2.67 1.12 8.41
CA ARG A 150 -1.80 2.04 7.69
C ARG A 150 -1.99 3.46 8.22
N LEU A 151 -0.91 4.22 8.20
CA LEU A 151 -0.87 5.60 8.71
C LEU A 151 -0.39 6.53 7.59
N VAL A 152 -1.19 7.54 7.28
CA VAL A 152 -0.92 8.51 6.21
C VAL A 152 -0.95 9.91 6.78
N VAL A 153 0.02 10.73 6.40
CA VAL A 153 0.00 12.17 6.66
C VAL A 153 -0.09 12.89 5.33
N SER A 154 -0.98 13.86 5.24
CA SER A 154 -1.12 14.71 4.07
C SER A 154 -1.21 16.17 4.47
N ARG A 155 -0.84 17.07 3.56
CA ARG A 155 -1.04 18.52 3.66
C ARG A 155 -2.40 18.98 3.12
N TRP A 156 -3.21 18.04 2.63
CA TRP A 156 -4.55 18.26 2.12
C TRP A 156 -5.55 17.30 2.79
N PRO A 157 -6.84 17.65 2.89
CA PRO A 157 -7.88 16.77 3.42
C PRO A 157 -8.27 15.68 2.41
N LEU A 158 -7.32 14.78 2.11
CA LEU A 158 -7.45 13.81 1.03
C LEU A 158 -8.55 12.76 1.23
N LEU A 159 -8.89 12.42 2.48
CA LEU A 159 -9.94 11.44 2.74
C LEU A 159 -11.30 11.87 2.17
N GLY A 160 -11.67 13.14 2.37
CA GLY A 160 -12.90 13.70 1.79
C GLY A 160 -12.87 13.67 0.26
N LEU A 161 -11.72 14.02 -0.33
CA LEU A 161 -11.53 13.97 -1.78
C LEU A 161 -11.65 12.56 -2.36
N TRP A 162 -11.14 11.56 -1.63
CA TRP A 162 -11.23 10.16 -2.02
C TRP A 162 -12.66 9.60 -1.86
N ALA A 163 -13.35 9.95 -0.77
CA ALA A 163 -14.72 9.54 -0.53
C ALA A 163 -15.68 10.10 -1.59
N HIS A 164 -15.48 11.36 -1.99
CA HIS A 164 -16.28 12.05 -3.01
C HIS A 164 -15.59 12.01 -4.37
N ARG A 165 -15.02 10.85 -4.74
CA ARG A 165 -14.29 10.65 -6.01
C ARG A 165 -15.13 10.79 -7.28
N SER A 166 -16.44 11.01 -7.16
CA SER A 166 -17.32 11.35 -8.28
C SER A 166 -17.45 12.86 -8.48
N GLU A 167 -17.07 13.66 -7.47
CA GLU A 167 -17.25 15.11 -7.46
C GLU A 167 -15.92 15.83 -7.71
N THR A 168 -15.99 17.00 -8.33
CA THR A 168 -14.82 17.87 -8.53
C THR A 168 -14.86 18.96 -7.45
N PRO A 169 -13.93 18.98 -6.49
CA PRO A 169 -13.90 20.01 -5.48
C PRO A 169 -13.58 21.36 -6.12
N GLN A 170 -14.37 22.39 -5.81
CA GLN A 170 -14.11 23.74 -6.31
C GLN A 170 -12.84 24.34 -5.69
N THR A 171 -12.55 24.01 -4.43
CA THR A 171 -11.32 24.39 -3.73
C THR A 171 -10.90 23.31 -2.73
N LEU A 172 -9.59 23.09 -2.60
CA LEU A 172 -8.99 22.18 -1.62
C LEU A 172 -8.14 22.99 -0.65
N PRO A 173 -8.61 23.24 0.59
CA PRO A 173 -7.83 24.00 1.56
C PRO A 173 -6.57 23.22 1.95
N ARG A 174 -5.46 23.94 2.16
CA ARG A 174 -4.27 23.34 2.78
C ARG A 174 -4.54 23.12 4.25
N ARG A 175 -4.75 21.85 4.62
CA ARG A 175 -5.00 21.41 5.98
C ARG A 175 -4.28 20.09 6.19
N THR A 176 -3.34 20.05 7.13
CA THR A 176 -2.64 18.80 7.44
C THR A 176 -3.60 17.82 8.10
N THR A 177 -3.82 16.68 7.46
CA THR A 177 -4.60 15.57 8.01
C THR A 177 -3.70 14.39 8.30
N ARG A 178 -4.04 13.65 9.34
CA ARG A 178 -3.37 12.40 9.72
C ARG A 178 -4.43 11.33 9.75
N ILE A 179 -4.33 10.37 8.86
CA ILE A 179 -5.37 9.37 8.63
C ILE A 179 -4.80 8.02 9.01
N ALA A 180 -5.57 7.24 9.77
CA ALA A 180 -5.35 5.82 9.91
C ALA A 180 -6.42 5.06 9.13
N THR A 181 -6.00 4.02 8.42
CA THR A 181 -6.91 3.07 7.76
C THR A 181 -6.71 1.70 8.37
N ILE A 182 -7.80 1.00 8.65
CA ILE A 182 -7.75 -0.36 9.15
C ILE A 182 -8.87 -1.19 8.52
N ARG A 183 -8.57 -2.45 8.25
CA ARG A 183 -9.55 -3.42 7.81
C ARG A 183 -10.34 -3.90 9.02
N HIS A 184 -11.66 -3.89 8.87
CA HIS A 184 -12.57 -4.52 9.82
C HIS A 184 -13.54 -5.40 9.01
N ASP A 185 -13.26 -6.69 9.02
CA ASP A 185 -13.96 -7.70 8.21
C ASP A 185 -13.83 -7.40 6.71
N ASP A 186 -14.93 -7.07 6.04
CA ASP A 186 -14.97 -6.75 4.61
C ASP A 186 -14.98 -5.23 4.32
N ASP A 187 -14.86 -4.40 5.36
CA ASP A 187 -14.87 -2.94 5.23
C ASP A 187 -13.58 -2.27 5.75
N ILE A 188 -13.40 -1.00 5.39
CA ILE A 188 -12.28 -0.17 5.84
C ILE A 188 -12.82 0.92 6.76
N ARG A 189 -12.27 0.98 7.97
CA ARG A 189 -12.49 2.11 8.87
C ARG A 189 -11.38 3.14 8.73
N PHE A 190 -11.80 4.40 8.82
CA PHE A 190 -10.93 5.56 8.76
C PHE A 190 -10.97 6.33 10.08
N PHE A 191 -9.80 6.74 10.56
CA PHE A 191 -9.68 7.62 11.71
C PHE A 191 -8.85 8.85 11.34
N GLU A 192 -9.41 10.04 11.53
CA GLU A 192 -8.61 11.26 11.54
C GLU A 192 -7.99 11.42 12.94
N LEU A 193 -6.66 11.54 12.99
CA LEU A 193 -5.88 11.53 14.21
C LEU A 193 -5.33 12.92 14.54
N THR A 194 -5.32 13.25 15.82
CA THR A 194 -4.56 14.40 16.33
C THR A 194 -3.05 14.14 16.17
N PRO A 195 -2.19 15.18 16.26
CA PRO A 195 -0.74 14.99 16.23
C PRO A 195 -0.23 14.01 17.29
N ALA A 196 -0.77 14.04 18.50
CA ALA A 196 -0.38 13.17 19.60
C ALA A 196 -0.80 11.71 19.36
N ARG A 197 -2.05 11.47 18.97
CA ARG A 197 -2.55 10.12 18.64
C ARG A 197 -1.75 9.49 17.50
N PHE A 198 -1.47 10.26 16.45
CA PHE A 198 -0.64 9.77 15.34
C PHE A 198 0.78 9.42 15.78
N ALA A 199 1.40 10.24 16.65
CA ALA A 199 2.72 9.95 17.20
C ALA A 199 2.72 8.66 18.05
N PHE A 200 1.68 8.46 18.86
CA PHE A 200 1.46 7.23 19.63
C PHE A 200 1.36 6.01 18.71
N TRP A 201 0.41 6.01 17.76
CA TRP A 201 0.15 4.88 16.87
C TRP A 201 1.36 4.56 16.00
N ARG A 202 2.01 5.57 15.43
CA ARG A 202 3.23 5.40 14.63
C ARG A 202 4.37 4.82 15.46
N SER A 203 4.45 5.15 16.75
CA SER A 203 5.45 4.58 17.63
C SER A 203 5.17 3.10 17.89
N LEU A 204 3.93 2.74 18.22
CA LEU A 204 3.53 1.34 18.43
C LEU A 204 3.82 0.47 17.21
N VAL A 205 3.47 0.94 16.00
CA VAL A 205 3.78 0.22 14.74
C VAL A 205 5.29 -0.07 14.59
N ARG A 206 6.16 0.80 15.12
CA ARG A 206 7.63 0.67 14.95
C ARG A 206 8.32 -0.11 16.06
N CYS A 207 7.93 0.10 17.32
CA CYS A 207 8.65 -0.43 18.47
C CYS A 207 7.79 -1.21 19.46
N ARG A 208 6.46 -1.20 19.31
CA ARG A 208 5.47 -1.91 20.16
C ARG A 208 5.42 -1.46 21.63
N CYS A 209 6.47 -0.86 22.16
CA CYS A 209 6.59 -0.35 23.52
C CYS A 209 5.63 0.82 23.79
N ILE A 210 4.79 0.65 24.82
CA ILE A 210 3.76 1.61 25.24
C ILE A 210 4.42 2.85 25.82
N GLU A 211 5.44 2.71 26.66
CA GLU A 211 6.12 3.82 27.34
C GLU A 211 6.77 4.76 26.32
N THR A 212 7.47 4.20 25.33
CA THR A 212 8.08 4.97 24.25
C THR A 212 7.01 5.66 23.40
N ALA A 213 5.88 5.01 23.14
CA ALA A 213 4.78 5.59 22.40
C ALA A 213 4.11 6.73 23.18
N ALA A 214 3.86 6.54 24.47
CA ALA A 214 3.28 7.53 25.37
C ALA A 214 4.17 8.77 25.47
N ALA A 215 5.49 8.59 25.67
CA ALA A 215 6.45 9.70 25.69
C ALA A 215 6.41 10.52 24.38
N ARG A 216 6.31 9.87 23.22
CA ARG A 216 6.19 10.56 21.92
C ARG A 216 4.86 11.31 21.75
N ALA A 217 3.78 10.80 22.33
CA ALA A 217 2.48 11.46 22.32
C ALA A 217 2.46 12.67 23.26
N LEU A 218 2.95 12.50 24.49
CA LEU A 218 3.07 13.55 25.51
C LEU A 218 3.98 14.70 25.07
N ALA A 219 5.04 14.41 24.30
CA ALA A 219 5.87 15.45 23.68
C ALA A 219 5.14 16.28 22.61
N ARG A 220 3.97 15.84 22.14
CA ARG A 220 3.11 16.59 21.20
C ARG A 220 1.94 17.27 21.91
N ASP A 221 1.47 16.68 23.00
CA ASP A 221 0.35 17.16 23.81
C ASP A 221 0.50 16.64 25.24
N SER A 222 0.80 17.52 26.18
CA SER A 222 0.97 17.15 27.60
C SER A 222 -0.32 16.64 28.24
N GLY A 223 -1.49 16.90 27.65
CA GLY A 223 -2.79 16.41 28.10
C GLY A 223 -3.19 15.05 27.53
N PHE A 224 -2.28 14.34 26.85
CA PHE A 224 -2.58 13.06 26.21
C PHE A 224 -3.03 11.98 27.21
N ASP A 225 -4.30 11.58 27.12
CA ASP A 225 -4.89 10.49 27.91
C ASP A 225 -4.48 9.12 27.36
N LEU A 226 -3.40 8.57 27.92
CA LEU A 226 -2.90 7.24 27.57
C LEU A 226 -3.94 6.14 27.81
N THR A 227 -4.64 6.20 28.94
CA THR A 227 -5.61 5.18 29.34
C THR A 227 -6.79 5.18 28.37
N GLY A 228 -7.33 6.36 28.08
CA GLY A 228 -8.38 6.54 27.08
C GLY A 228 -7.96 6.06 25.69
N GLU A 229 -6.72 6.31 25.27
CA GLU A 229 -6.23 5.85 23.97
C GLU A 229 -6.10 4.32 23.90
N ILE A 230 -5.55 3.67 24.94
CA ILE A 230 -5.45 2.20 24.97
C ILE A 230 -6.86 1.57 24.93
N LEU A 231 -7.80 2.11 25.71
CA LEU A 231 -9.19 1.67 25.67
C LEU A 231 -9.83 1.89 24.30
N PHE A 232 -9.52 3.01 23.63
CA PHE A 232 -9.97 3.27 22.26
C PHE A 232 -9.45 2.21 21.28
N LEU A 233 -8.16 1.87 21.34
CA LEU A 233 -7.55 0.88 20.47
C LEU A 233 -8.21 -0.50 20.64
N LEU A 234 -8.48 -0.92 21.87
CA LEU A 234 -9.13 -2.20 22.16
C LEU A 234 -10.59 -2.23 21.71
N ARG A 235 -11.37 -1.20 22.02
CA ARG A 235 -12.79 -1.10 21.62
C ARG A 235 -12.96 -1.10 20.11
N ASN A 236 -12.00 -0.53 19.38
CA ASN A 236 -12.00 -0.51 17.93
C ASN A 236 -11.28 -1.70 17.30
N GLN A 237 -10.92 -2.73 18.08
CA GLN A 237 -10.28 -3.97 17.62
C GLN A 237 -8.96 -3.75 16.86
N LEU A 238 -8.22 -2.71 17.23
CA LEU A 238 -6.97 -2.32 16.58
C LEU A 238 -5.76 -3.09 17.12
N VAL A 239 -5.91 -3.77 18.26
CA VAL A 239 -4.85 -4.52 18.96
C VAL A 239 -5.02 -6.01 18.70
N ILE A 240 -3.92 -6.73 18.44
CA ILE A 240 -3.92 -8.18 18.25
C ILE A 240 -3.58 -8.91 19.55
N ARG A 241 -3.98 -10.18 19.65
CA ARG A 241 -3.52 -11.03 20.74
C ARG A 241 -2.03 -11.37 20.61
N ALA A 242 -1.32 -11.46 21.73
CA ALA A 242 0.12 -11.75 21.76
C ALA A 242 0.50 -13.10 21.12
N ASP A 243 -0.41 -14.09 21.15
CA ASP A 243 -0.24 -15.41 20.55
C ASP A 243 -0.55 -15.47 19.04
N ALA A 244 -1.13 -14.42 18.46
CA ALA A 244 -1.54 -14.37 17.06
C ALA A 244 -0.39 -14.43 16.04
N HIS A 245 0.86 -14.23 16.49
CA HIS A 245 2.05 -14.38 15.65
C HIS A 245 2.55 -15.83 15.51
N LYS A 246 2.06 -16.79 16.32
CA LYS A 246 2.45 -18.19 16.17
C LYS A 246 1.70 -18.81 14.99
N PRO A 247 2.38 -19.46 14.03
CA PRO A 247 1.68 -20.29 13.05
C PRO A 247 0.89 -21.36 13.81
N LEU A 248 -0.37 -21.56 13.41
CA LEU A 248 -1.21 -22.65 13.90
C LEU A 248 -0.47 -23.97 13.67
N LYS A 249 0.23 -24.48 14.71
CA LYS A 249 0.76 -25.83 14.71
C LYS A 249 -0.43 -26.77 14.88
N GLY A 250 -0.73 -27.53 13.83
CA GLY A 250 -1.47 -28.79 13.92
C GLY A 250 -2.98 -28.66 13.78
N GLN A 251 -3.45 -28.74 12.54
CA GLN A 251 -4.60 -29.57 12.19
C GLN A 251 -4.27 -30.31 10.89
N VAL A 252 -3.58 -31.45 11.03
CA VAL A 252 -3.65 -32.55 10.09
C VAL A 252 -4.04 -33.74 10.94
N SER A 253 -5.29 -34.17 10.79
CA SER A 253 -5.78 -35.48 11.24
C SER A 253 -5.12 -36.59 10.44
#